data_AF-A0AAI8CK34-F1
#
_entry.id   AF-A0AAI8CK34-F1
#
_cell.length_a   1.000
_cell.length_b   1.000
_cell.length_c   1.000
_cell.angle_alpha   90.00
_cell.angle_beta   90.00
_cell.angle_gamma   90.00
#
_symmetry.space_group_name_H-M   'P 1'
#
loop_
_entity.id
_entity.type
_entity.pdbx_description
1 polymer ?
#
loop_
_entity_poly.entity_id
_entity_poly.type
_entity_poly.pdbx_seq_one_letter_code
_entity_poly.pdbx_strand_id
1 'polypeptide(L)'
;MKAIVSHLAYSKIPTINVEAMCRDWGIGKEKLFELLNALKEVGLVNIVQKSLIERPYSKGGKIFFFDPTLYSVLEGEIGNFREAFVVFALKDRGRLLVQKDEPKGDFLFDDISLEIGGENKKKKDSQ
;
A
#
# COMPACT_ATOMS: atom_id res chain seq x y z
N MET A 1 15.95 -7.01 0.90
CA MET A 1 15.85 -5.53 0.78
C MET A 1 15.62 -5.07 -0.66
N LYS A 2 16.58 -5.24 -1.60
CA LYS A 2 16.38 -4.86 -3.03
C LYS A 2 15.07 -5.41 -3.63
N ALA A 3 14.75 -6.68 -3.35
CA ALA A 3 13.52 -7.30 -3.84
C ALA A 3 12.22 -6.60 -3.38
N ILE A 4 12.12 -6.11 -2.14
CA ILE A 4 10.93 -5.35 -1.71
C ILE A 4 10.88 -3.98 -2.39
N VAL A 5 12.00 -3.27 -2.45
CA VAL A 5 12.07 -1.95 -3.10
C VAL A 5 11.71 -2.07 -4.58
N SER A 6 12.30 -3.02 -5.31
CA SER A 6 11.96 -3.28 -6.71
C SER A 6 10.50 -3.69 -6.86
N HIS A 7 9.98 -4.58 -6.00
CA HIS A 7 8.58 -4.97 -6.04
C HIS A 7 7.64 -3.79 -5.84
N LEU A 8 7.89 -2.95 -4.82
CA LEU A 8 7.07 -1.78 -4.54
C LEU A 8 7.11 -0.77 -5.69
N ALA A 9 8.29 -0.53 -6.28
CA ALA A 9 8.45 0.43 -7.37
C ALA A 9 7.66 0.03 -8.63
N TYR A 10 7.67 -1.27 -8.99
CA TYR A 10 7.20 -1.73 -10.31
C TYR A 10 5.93 -2.58 -10.28
N SER A 11 5.40 -2.95 -9.11
CA SER A 11 4.15 -3.71 -9.04
C SER A 11 2.95 -2.83 -9.40
N LYS A 12 2.08 -3.29 -10.31
CA LYS A 12 0.84 -2.56 -10.65
C LYS A 12 -0.14 -2.44 -9.48
N ILE A 13 -0.13 -3.41 -8.57
CA ILE A 13 -0.91 -3.38 -7.35
C ILE A 13 0.09 -3.36 -6.19
N PRO A 14 0.05 -2.35 -5.31
CA PRO A 14 1.00 -2.14 -4.23
C PRO A 14 0.71 -3.11 -3.07
N THR A 15 0.77 -4.41 -3.34
CA THR A 15 0.61 -5.50 -2.38
C THR A 15 1.72 -6.51 -2.59
N ILE A 16 2.08 -7.24 -1.54
CA ILE A 16 2.99 -8.38 -1.65
C ILE A 16 2.24 -9.70 -1.75
N ASN A 17 2.86 -10.66 -2.43
CA ASN A 17 2.49 -12.08 -2.37
C ASN A 17 3.32 -12.72 -1.24
N VAL A 18 2.66 -13.09 -0.14
CA VAL A 18 3.32 -13.60 1.08
C VAL A 18 4.01 -14.91 0.79
N GLU A 19 3.33 -15.83 0.12
CA GLU A 19 3.83 -17.16 -0.21
C GLU A 19 5.05 -17.09 -1.12
N ALA A 20 5.00 -16.24 -2.14
CA ALA A 20 6.13 -16.04 -3.05
C ALA A 20 7.34 -15.45 -2.31
N MET A 21 7.14 -14.38 -1.53
CA MET A 21 8.23 -13.75 -0.78
C MET A 21 8.85 -14.69 0.26
N CYS A 22 8.03 -15.46 0.99
CA CYS A 22 8.52 -16.47 1.93
C CYS A 22 9.38 -17.52 1.23
N ARG A 23 8.94 -18.03 0.07
CA ARG A 23 9.70 -19.01 -0.71
C ARG A 23 11.01 -18.42 -1.24
N ASP A 24 10.94 -17.25 -1.86
CA ASP A 24 12.09 -16.61 -2.51
C ASP A 24 13.16 -16.21 -1.49
N TRP A 25 12.77 -15.94 -0.23
CA TRP A 25 13.68 -15.50 0.83
C TRP A 25 14.03 -16.62 1.83
N GLY A 26 13.38 -17.78 1.73
CA GLY A 26 13.58 -18.90 2.65
C GLY A 26 13.17 -18.59 4.09
N ILE A 27 12.11 -17.80 4.30
CA ILE A 27 11.63 -17.40 5.63
C ILE A 27 10.17 -17.78 5.88
N GLY A 28 9.80 -17.91 7.15
CA GLY A 28 8.41 -18.11 7.57
C GLY A 28 7.56 -16.84 7.47
N LYS A 29 6.23 -17.01 7.43
CA LYS A 29 5.26 -15.90 7.35
C LYS A 29 5.40 -14.92 8.51
N GLU A 30 5.55 -15.43 9.73
CA GLU A 30 5.74 -14.61 10.93
C GLU A 30 6.95 -13.67 10.76
N LYS A 31 8.09 -14.22 10.33
CA LYS A 31 9.29 -13.41 10.09
C LYS A 31 9.10 -12.39 8.98
N LEU A 32 8.39 -12.74 7.91
CA LEU A 32 8.07 -11.78 6.85
C LEU A 32 7.24 -10.62 7.41
N PHE A 33 6.22 -10.89 8.23
CA PHE A 33 5.40 -9.83 8.83
C PHE A 33 6.15 -8.97 9.83
N GLU A 34 7.03 -9.56 10.65
CA GLU A 34 7.96 -8.79 11.50
C GLU A 34 8.82 -7.84 10.68
N LEU A 35 9.37 -8.32 9.55
CA LEU A 35 10.18 -7.49 8.66
C LEU A 35 9.37 -6.36 8.05
N LEU A 36 8.14 -6.60 7.61
CA LEU A 36 7.27 -5.53 7.09
C LEU A 36 6.97 -4.47 8.16
N ASN A 37 6.70 -4.91 9.39
CA ASN A 37 6.53 -3.98 10.51
C ASN A 37 7.81 -3.20 10.79
N ALA A 38 8.98 -3.84 10.82
CA ALA A 38 10.25 -3.15 10.97
C ALA A 38 10.46 -2.10 9.85
N LEU A 39 10.12 -2.41 8.60
CA LEU A 39 10.19 -1.46 7.48
C LEU A 39 9.22 -0.28 7.64
N LYS A 40 8.04 -0.51 8.22
CA LYS A 40 7.09 0.56 8.55
C LYS A 40 7.65 1.45 9.65
N GLU A 41 8.14 0.87 10.74
CA GLU A 41 8.65 1.61 11.91
C GLU A 41 9.87 2.47 11.59
N VAL A 42 10.76 2.01 10.68
CA VAL A 42 11.90 2.81 10.22
C VAL A 42 11.54 3.83 9.13
N GLY A 43 10.26 3.95 8.77
CA GLY A 43 9.81 4.89 7.75
C GLY A 43 10.27 4.55 6.33
N LEU A 44 10.44 3.26 5.99
CA LEU A 44 10.69 2.85 4.60
C LEU A 44 9.38 2.66 3.83
N VAL A 45 8.36 2.13 4.49
CA VAL A 45 7.06 1.84 3.88
C VAL A 45 5.89 2.36 4.71
N ASN A 46 4.78 2.68 4.05
CA ASN A 46 3.48 2.80 4.71
C ASN A 46 2.70 1.50 4.50
N ILE A 47 2.04 0.99 5.55
CA ILE A 47 1.12 -0.16 5.45
C ILE A 47 -0.29 0.32 5.76
N VAL A 48 -1.17 0.28 4.76
CA VAL A 48 -2.58 0.69 4.90
C VAL A 48 -3.42 -0.54 5.21
N GLN A 49 -4.15 -0.54 6.33
CA GLN A 49 -4.94 -1.68 6.79
C GLN A 49 -6.30 -1.77 6.09
N LYS A 50 -6.89 -2.97 6.06
CA LYS A 50 -8.27 -3.19 5.56
C LYS A 50 -9.35 -2.99 6.61
N SER A 51 -8.98 -2.93 7.89
CA SER A 51 -9.91 -2.79 9.02
C SER A 51 -9.23 -2.10 10.19
N LEU A 52 -10.04 -1.51 11.06
CA LEU A 52 -9.62 -0.92 12.33
C LEU A 52 -8.91 -1.91 13.25
N ILE A 53 -9.41 -3.14 13.29
CA ILE A 53 -8.80 -4.19 14.08
C ILE A 53 -7.58 -4.66 13.30
N GLU A 54 -6.41 -4.25 13.76
CA GLU A 54 -5.14 -4.78 13.29
C GLU A 54 -5.06 -6.24 13.74
N ARG A 55 -5.04 -7.16 12.76
CA ARG A 55 -4.75 -8.55 13.08
C ARG A 55 -3.25 -8.64 13.37
N PRO A 56 -2.85 -9.28 14.48
CA PRO A 56 -1.46 -9.65 14.68
C PRO A 56 -0.97 -10.37 13.42
N TYR A 57 0.23 -10.01 12.94
CA TYR A 57 0.86 -10.69 11.80
C TYR A 57 0.07 -10.56 10.48
N SER A 58 -0.17 -9.32 10.05
CA SER A 58 -0.84 -9.00 8.79
C SER A 58 0.11 -8.25 7.84
N LYS A 59 0.00 -8.52 6.53
CA LYS A 59 0.62 -7.68 5.49
C LYS A 59 -0.11 -6.37 5.21
N GLY A 60 -1.28 -6.16 5.83
CA GLY A 60 -2.18 -5.08 5.49
C GLY A 60 -2.95 -5.28 4.18
N GLY A 61 -3.52 -4.18 3.67
CA GLY A 61 -4.23 -4.15 2.40
C GLY A 61 -3.37 -3.66 1.24
N LYS A 62 -2.68 -2.54 1.44
CA LYS A 62 -1.74 -1.95 0.48
C LYS A 62 -0.46 -1.53 1.21
N ILE A 63 0.68 -1.60 0.53
CA ILE A 63 2.00 -1.23 1.03
C ILE A 63 2.63 -0.28 0.01
N PHE A 64 3.04 0.90 0.46
CA PHE A 64 3.66 1.93 -0.38
C PHE A 64 5.01 2.31 0.16
N PHE A 65 5.85 2.94 -0.65
CA PHE A 65 6.97 3.70 -0.11
C PHE A 65 6.47 4.76 0.89
N PHE A 66 7.27 4.98 1.94
CA PHE A 66 6.98 6.01 2.92
C PHE A 66 7.00 7.40 2.28
N ASP A 67 8.05 7.67 1.50
CA ASP A 67 8.19 8.85 0.66
C ASP A 67 7.69 8.53 -0.77
N PRO A 68 6.58 9.16 -1.22
CA PRO A 68 6.03 8.93 -2.54
C PRO A 68 7.01 9.27 -3.67
N THR A 69 7.94 10.21 -3.47
CA THR A 69 8.89 10.64 -4.50
C THR A 69 9.81 9.52 -4.99
N LEU A 70 9.99 8.46 -4.18
CA LEU A 70 10.75 7.28 -4.57
C LEU A 70 10.18 6.60 -5.81
N TYR A 71 8.87 6.67 -6.06
CA TYR A 71 8.30 6.17 -7.31
C TYR A 71 8.81 6.95 -8.51
N SER A 72 8.95 8.27 -8.41
CA SER A 72 9.49 9.09 -9.51
C SER A 72 10.99 8.84 -9.70
N VAL A 73 11.76 8.77 -8.61
CA VAL A 73 13.22 8.52 -8.66
C VAL A 73 13.55 7.16 -9.27
N LEU A 74 12.72 6.16 -9.02
CA LEU A 74 12.91 4.79 -9.52
C LEU A 74 12.22 4.51 -10.86
N GLU A 75 11.61 5.53 -11.48
CA GLU A 75 10.79 5.38 -12.69
C GLU A 75 9.70 4.30 -12.52
N GLY A 76 9.10 4.26 -11.33
CA GLY A 76 8.08 3.31 -10.93
C GLY A 76 6.66 3.68 -11.37
N GLU A 77 5.71 2.89 -10.90
CA GLU A 77 4.30 2.99 -11.29
C GLU A 77 3.64 4.30 -10.82
N ILE A 78 3.23 5.16 -11.77
CA ILE A 78 2.60 6.46 -11.49
C ILE A 78 1.27 6.33 -10.72
N GLY A 79 0.53 5.24 -10.93
CA GLY A 79 -0.68 4.95 -10.15
C GLY A 79 -0.35 4.81 -8.67
N ASN A 80 0.71 4.07 -8.35
CA ASN A 80 1.19 3.90 -6.99
C ASN A 80 1.73 5.20 -6.40
N PHE A 81 2.41 6.03 -7.19
CA PHE A 81 2.83 7.37 -6.74
C PHE A 81 1.63 8.18 -6.22
N ARG A 82 0.54 8.24 -7.00
CA ARG A 82 -0.66 9.02 -6.64
C ARG A 82 -1.31 8.49 -5.37
N GLU A 83 -1.47 7.16 -5.27
CA GLU A 83 -2.03 6.54 -4.08
C GLU A 83 -1.11 6.73 -2.85
N ALA A 84 0.20 6.56 -3.01
CA ALA A 84 1.19 6.78 -1.96
C ALA A 84 1.18 8.22 -1.45
N PHE A 85 0.99 9.21 -2.34
CA PHE A 85 0.86 10.61 -1.95
C PHE A 85 -0.36 10.86 -1.07
N VAL A 86 -1.50 10.26 -1.40
CA VAL A 86 -2.71 10.35 -0.57
C VAL A 86 -2.50 9.72 0.80
N VAL A 87 -1.85 8.55 0.84
CA VAL A 87 -1.48 7.90 2.11
C VAL A 87 -0.55 8.80 2.93
N PHE A 88 0.50 9.34 2.31
CA PHE A 88 1.44 10.26 2.95
C PHE A 88 0.72 11.49 3.54
N ALA A 89 -0.22 12.08 2.82
CA ALA A 89 -0.93 13.28 3.24
C ALA A 89 -1.96 13.03 4.36
N LEU A 90 -2.61 11.85 4.37
CA LEU A 90 -3.78 11.59 5.21
C LEU A 90 -3.54 10.65 6.40
N LYS A 91 -2.49 9.80 6.37
CA LYS A 91 -2.28 8.72 7.37
C LYS A 91 -2.26 9.21 8.83
N ASP A 92 -1.81 10.43 9.06
CA ASP A 92 -1.69 11.05 10.39
C ASP A 92 -2.78 12.09 10.66
N ARG A 93 -3.75 12.23 9.75
CA ARG A 93 -4.84 13.23 9.84
C ARG A 93 -6.19 12.64 10.22
N GLY A 94 -6.35 11.33 10.09
CA GLY A 94 -7.61 10.65 10.35
C GLY A 94 -7.51 9.15 10.06
N ARG A 95 -8.64 8.46 10.07
CA ARG A 95 -8.68 7.01 9.83
C ARG A 95 -8.63 6.73 8.33
N LEU A 96 -7.47 6.30 7.85
CA LEU A 96 -7.28 5.85 6.47
C LEU A 96 -7.23 4.30 6.38
N LEU A 97 -8.17 3.71 5.66
CA LEU A 97 -8.23 2.28 5.39
C LEU A 97 -8.27 2.01 3.89
N VAL A 98 -7.87 0.81 3.47
CA VAL A 98 -8.14 0.32 2.11
C VAL A 98 -9.63 0.09 1.94
N GLN A 99 -10.19 0.56 0.83
CA GLN A 99 -11.59 0.31 0.50
C GLN A 99 -11.81 -1.19 0.29
N LYS A 100 -12.79 -1.78 0.99
CA LYS A 100 -13.10 -3.21 0.85
C LYS A 100 -13.93 -3.50 -0.40
N ASP A 101 -14.74 -2.52 -0.80
CA ASP A 101 -15.60 -2.58 -1.97
C ASP A 101 -14.90 -1.87 -3.13
N GLU A 102 -14.06 -2.58 -3.88
CA GLU A 102 -13.19 -2.01 -4.94
C GLU A 102 -13.93 -1.12 -5.97
N PRO A 103 -15.19 -1.39 -6.35
CA PRO A 103 -16.01 -0.48 -7.15
C PRO A 103 -16.23 0.91 -6.52
N LYS A 104 -16.25 1.03 -5.19
CA LYS A 104 -16.54 2.30 -4.50
C LYS A 104 -15.34 3.22 -4.34
N GLY A 105 -14.12 2.71 -4.53
CA GLY A 105 -12.91 3.49 -4.28
C GLY A 105 -11.65 2.64 -4.06
N ASP A 106 -10.54 3.34 -3.83
CA ASP A 106 -9.26 2.77 -3.42
C ASP A 106 -9.06 2.84 -1.90
N PHE A 107 -9.57 3.90 -1.25
CA PHE A 107 -9.46 4.13 0.19
C PHE A 107 -10.78 4.58 0.83
N LEU A 108 -10.84 4.47 2.16
CA LEU A 108 -11.86 5.04 3.02
C LEU A 108 -11.15 5.94 4.05
N PHE A 109 -11.43 7.24 4.02
CA PHE A 109 -10.90 8.24 4.96
C PHE A 109 -12.04 8.83 5.78
N ASP A 110 -12.09 8.54 7.08
CA ASP A 110 -13.17 9.01 7.98
C ASP A 110 -14.58 8.88 7.35
N ASP A 111 -14.84 7.70 6.79
CA ASP A 111 -16.09 7.32 6.12
C ASP A 111 -16.35 7.96 4.75
N ILE A 112 -15.39 8.71 4.22
CA ILE A 112 -15.37 9.24 2.85
C ILE A 112 -14.61 8.28 1.94
N SER A 113 -15.29 7.76 0.92
CA SER A 113 -14.65 6.95 -0.13
C SER A 113 -13.78 7.81 -1.05
N LEU A 114 -12.53 7.40 -1.24
CA LEU A 114 -11.57 8.05 -2.12
C LEU A 114 -11.20 7.11 -3.26
N GLU A 115 -11.40 7.55 -4.50
CA GLU A 115 -10.90 6.88 -5.71
C GLU A 115 -9.75 7.73 -6.27
N ILE A 116 -8.58 7.13 -6.42
CA ILE A 116 -7.35 7.83 -6.81
C ILE A 116 -7.02 7.50 -8.25
N GLY A 117 -6.82 8.53 -9.06
CA GLY A 117 -6.74 8.37 -10.50
C GLY A 117 -5.98 9.48 -11.20
N GLY A 118 -5.76 9.25 -12.50
CA GLY A 118 -5.33 10.32 -13.38
C GLY A 118 -6.51 11.17 -13.81
N GLU A 119 -6.21 12.29 -14.45
CA GLU A 119 -7.17 13.25 -14.99
C GLU A 119 -8.32 12.60 -15.79
N ASN A 120 -8.03 11.52 -16.52
CA ASN A 120 -9.00 10.80 -17.35
C ASN A 120 -9.73 9.63 -16.65
N LYS A 121 -9.52 9.41 -15.34
CA LYS A 121 -10.15 8.28 -14.63
C LYS A 121 -11.61 8.62 -14.34
N LYS A 122 -12.54 7.87 -14.93
CA LYS A 122 -13.97 7.93 -14.57
C LYS A 122 -14.18 7.22 -13.24
N LYS A 123 -15.15 7.67 -12.44
CA LYS A 123 -15.57 6.94 -11.24
C LYS A 123 -16.03 5.55 -11.65
N LYS A 124 -15.62 4.53 -10.90
CA LYS A 124 -15.94 3.11 -11.18
C LYS A 124 -17.46 2.84 -11.16
N ASP A 125 -18.22 3.59 -10.34
CA ASP A 125 -19.69 3.54 -10.25
C ASP A 125 -20.43 4.44 -11.28
N SER A 126 -19.76 4.93 -12.33
CA SER A 126 -20.39 5.78 -13.36
C SER A 126 -20.68 5.04 -14.67
N GLN A 127 -20.92 3.72 -14.60
CA GLN A 127 -21.41 2.90 -15.71
C GLN A 127 -22.75 2.26 -15.34
#